data_AF-A0AA39PLM8-F1
#
_entry.id   AF-A0AA39PLM8-F1
#
_cell.length_a   1.000
_cell.length_b   1.000
_cell.length_c   1.000
_cell.angle_alpha   90.00
_cell.angle_beta   90.00
_cell.angle_gamma   90.00
#
_symmetry.space_group_name_H-M   'P 1'
#
loop_
_entity.id
_entity.type
_entity.pdbx_description
1 polymer ?
#
loop_
_entity_poly.entity_id
_entity_poly.type
_entity_poly.pdbx_seq_one_letter_code
_entity_poly.pdbx_strand_id
1 'polypeptide(L)'
;MLEFSKDHPELDISFVAPHYTFGPLAPGFEHMLLEPEYKALSTNGFIYALLRPDNVHFAVSPGAIDVRDAARAHLLALESPPTSAVGRKRSPLVSPYQSSYKDAIDIIAQERPELQDRLGPSVEGARVAVLYDRSR
;
A
#
# COMPACT_ATOMS: atom_id res chain seq x y z
N MET A 1 8.77 13.06 -15.39
CA MET A 1 9.41 11.72 -15.34
C MET A 1 9.27 10.96 -16.64
N LEU A 2 8.08 10.89 -17.25
CA LEU A 2 7.93 10.27 -18.58
C LEU A 2 8.68 11.03 -19.68
N GLU A 3 8.51 12.35 -19.75
CA GLU A 3 9.25 13.20 -20.72
C GLU A 3 10.76 13.17 -20.44
N PHE A 4 11.17 13.28 -19.17
CA PHE A 4 12.56 13.12 -18.75
C PHE A 4 13.20 11.83 -19.30
N SER A 5 12.49 10.69 -19.30
CA SER A 5 13.02 9.44 -19.87
C SER A 5 13.23 9.46 -21.39
N LYS A 6 12.56 10.35 -22.12
CA LYS A 6 12.76 10.54 -23.56
C LYS A 6 13.99 11.41 -23.84
N ASP A 7 14.21 12.42 -23.00
CA ASP A 7 15.31 13.37 -23.13
C ASP A 7 16.66 12.78 -22.66
N HIS A 8 16.62 11.70 -21.87
CA HIS A 8 17.78 11.01 -21.31
C HIS A 8 17.83 9.52 -21.70
N PRO A 9 18.01 9.19 -23.00
CA PRO A 9 18.06 7.80 -23.47
C PRO A 9 19.28 7.01 -22.96
N GLU A 10 20.31 7.69 -22.44
CA GLU A 10 21.47 7.09 -21.79
C GLU A 10 21.15 6.47 -20.43
N LEU A 11 20.03 6.85 -19.80
CA LEU A 11 19.60 6.32 -18.52
C LEU A 11 18.66 5.14 -18.71
N ASP A 12 18.94 4.04 -18.01
CA ASP A 12 18.01 2.93 -17.95
C ASP A 12 17.00 3.11 -16.80
N ILE A 13 15.79 3.53 -17.15
CA ILE A 13 14.77 3.95 -16.18
C ILE A 13 13.67 2.89 -16.05
N SER A 14 13.45 2.43 -14.81
CA SER A 14 12.35 1.54 -14.44
C SER A 14 11.31 2.29 -13.60
N PHE A 15 10.03 2.16 -13.95
CA PHE A 15 8.92 2.68 -13.16
C PHE A 15 8.31 1.55 -12.32
N VAL A 16 8.45 1.64 -10.99
CA VAL A 16 7.82 0.73 -10.04
C VAL A 16 6.69 1.49 -9.35
N ALA A 17 5.45 1.04 -9.53
CA ALA A 17 4.26 1.75 -9.07
C ALA A 17 3.40 0.86 -8.15
N PRO A 18 3.74 0.75 -6.85
CA PRO A 18 2.95 0.00 -5.90
C PRO A 18 1.63 0.70 -5.56
N HIS A 19 0.58 -0.11 -5.31
CA HIS A 19 -0.66 0.35 -4.66
C HIS A 19 -0.44 0.64 -3.17
N TYR A 20 -1.52 0.79 -2.37
CA TYR A 20 -1.41 1.00 -0.92
C TYR A 20 -0.49 -0.06 -0.30
N THR A 21 0.65 0.41 0.21
CA THR A 21 1.74 -0.46 0.64
C THR A 21 1.61 -0.70 2.14
N PHE A 22 1.42 -1.94 2.56
CA PHE A 22 1.23 -2.28 3.97
C PHE A 22 2.31 -3.22 4.46
N GLY A 23 2.65 -3.14 5.74
CA GLY A 23 3.57 -4.09 6.36
C GLY A 23 4.39 -3.45 7.49
N PRO A 24 5.36 -4.18 8.04
CA PRO A 24 6.19 -3.65 9.11
C PRO A 24 6.96 -2.41 8.64
N LEU A 25 7.10 -1.43 9.54
CA LEU A 25 7.99 -0.30 9.34
C LEU A 25 9.44 -0.81 9.39
N ALA A 26 10.33 -0.21 8.60
CA ALA A 26 11.73 -0.59 8.58
C ALA A 26 12.37 -0.38 9.98
N PRO A 27 13.35 -1.22 10.39
CA PRO A 27 14.06 -1.01 11.65
C PRO A 27 14.66 0.40 11.73
N GLY A 28 14.48 1.06 12.87
CA GLY A 28 14.96 2.44 13.09
C GLY A 28 14.02 3.52 12.58
N PHE A 29 12.86 3.17 12.01
CA PHE A 29 11.84 4.14 11.61
C PHE A 29 11.38 5.01 12.79
N GLU A 30 11.34 4.45 14.00
CA GLU A 30 11.03 5.15 15.25
C GLU A 30 12.00 6.30 15.55
N HIS A 31 13.21 6.28 15.01
CA HIS A 31 14.21 7.35 15.16
C HIS A 31 14.09 8.43 14.08
N MET A 32 13.33 8.17 13.01
CA MET A 32 13.09 9.15 11.96
C MET A 32 12.09 10.24 12.38
N LEU A 33 11.31 9.99 13.44
CA LEU A 33 10.30 10.90 13.93
C LEU A 33 10.76 11.55 15.23
N LEU A 34 10.77 12.88 15.26
CA LEU A 34 11.06 13.65 16.47
C LEU A 34 9.92 13.54 17.50
N GLU A 35 8.68 13.39 17.01
CA GLU A 35 7.47 13.23 17.82
C GLU A 35 6.52 12.21 17.18
N PRO A 36 5.66 11.52 17.95
CA PRO A 36 4.66 10.62 17.40
C PRO A 36 3.66 11.36 16.50
N GLU A 37 3.71 11.09 15.19
CA GLU A 37 2.79 11.66 14.22
C GLU A 37 2.05 10.57 13.45
N TYR A 38 0.71 10.59 13.49
CA TYR A 38 -0.12 9.59 12.80
C TYR A 38 0.11 9.58 11.28
N LYS A 39 0.31 10.77 10.69
CA LYS A 39 0.58 10.92 9.25
C LYS A 39 1.90 10.30 8.83
N ALA A 40 2.86 10.18 9.75
CA ALA A 40 4.14 9.56 9.46
C ALA A 40 4.02 8.05 9.17
N LEU A 41 2.93 7.40 9.62
CA LEU A 41 2.68 5.99 9.32
C LEU A 41 2.41 5.72 7.83
N SER A 42 2.30 6.76 6.99
CA SER A 42 2.01 6.61 5.56
C SER A 42 0.74 5.74 5.38
N THR A 43 0.73 4.85 4.39
CA THR A 43 -0.38 3.93 4.11
C THR A 43 -0.66 2.97 5.27
N ASN A 44 0.31 2.61 6.12
CA ASN A 44 0.05 1.82 7.33
C ASN A 44 -0.92 2.51 8.30
N GLY A 45 -1.06 3.83 8.21
CA GLY A 45 -2.07 4.58 8.97
C GLY A 45 -3.47 4.03 8.79
N PHE A 46 -3.84 3.44 7.64
CA PHE A 46 -5.17 2.83 7.46
C PHE A 46 -5.35 1.54 8.27
N ILE A 47 -4.28 0.76 8.50
CA ILE A 47 -4.33 -0.45 9.32
C ILE A 47 -4.42 -0.06 10.80
N TYR A 48 -3.63 0.91 11.24
CA TYR A 48 -3.72 1.43 12.61
C TYR A 48 -5.08 2.08 12.91
N ALA A 49 -5.74 2.64 11.88
CA ALA A 49 -7.07 3.22 12.02
C ALA A 49 -8.11 2.18 12.45
N LEU A 50 -7.94 0.91 12.05
CA LEU A 50 -8.84 -0.19 12.44
C LEU A 50 -8.82 -0.47 13.94
N LEU A 51 -7.79 -0.02 14.66
CA LEU A 51 -7.64 -0.15 16.12
C LEU A 51 -8.34 0.99 16.89
N ARG A 52 -9.24 1.69 16.21
CA ARG A 52 -10.08 2.74 16.79
C ARG A 52 -11.56 2.43 16.56
N PRO A 53 -12.39 2.40 17.61
CA PRO A 53 -13.81 2.11 17.47
C PRO A 53 -14.57 3.19 16.68
N ASP A 54 -14.02 4.41 16.61
CA ASP A 54 -14.59 5.55 15.89
C ASP A 54 -14.01 5.73 14.47
N ASN A 55 -13.39 4.70 13.89
CA ASN A 55 -12.69 4.83 12.63
C ASN A 55 -13.62 5.23 11.46
N VAL A 56 -13.25 6.33 10.81
CA VAL A 56 -13.84 6.82 9.55
C VAL A 56 -12.82 6.90 8.41
N HIS A 57 -11.58 6.48 8.66
CA HIS A 57 -10.45 6.61 7.75
C HIS A 57 -10.18 5.27 7.05
N PHE A 58 -10.66 5.16 5.81
CA PHE A 58 -10.41 4.03 4.92
C PHE A 58 -9.74 4.50 3.63
N ALA A 59 -8.97 3.63 2.98
CA ALA A 59 -8.40 3.92 1.68
C ALA A 59 -9.51 4.19 0.65
N VAL A 60 -9.33 5.24 -0.16
CA VAL A 60 -10.33 5.68 -1.16
C VAL A 60 -10.32 4.83 -2.44
N SER A 61 -9.36 3.92 -2.58
CA SER A 61 -9.20 3.08 -3.76
C SER A 61 -8.83 1.66 -3.35
N PRO A 62 -9.30 0.62 -4.06
CA PRO A 62 -8.96 -0.75 -3.75
C PRO A 62 -7.51 -1.07 -4.15
N GLY A 63 -6.99 -2.18 -3.61
CA GLY A 63 -5.67 -2.70 -3.93
C GLY A 63 -4.67 -2.43 -2.81
N ALA A 64 -3.96 -3.48 -2.44
CA ALA A 64 -2.93 -3.47 -1.42
C ALA A 64 -1.69 -4.19 -1.95
N ILE A 65 -0.53 -3.91 -1.38
CA ILE A 65 0.68 -4.72 -1.59
C ILE A 65 1.50 -4.78 -0.31
N ASP A 66 2.14 -5.92 -0.06
CA ASP A 66 3.10 -6.04 1.05
C ASP A 66 4.34 -5.20 0.76
N VAL A 67 4.81 -4.43 1.77
CA VAL A 67 6.01 -3.58 1.67
C VAL A 67 7.25 -4.37 1.26
N ARG A 68 7.36 -5.65 1.62
CA ARG A 68 8.47 -6.53 1.27
C ARG A 68 8.43 -6.91 -0.21
N ASP A 69 7.24 -7.08 -0.79
CA ASP A 69 7.10 -7.35 -2.21
C ASP A 69 7.35 -6.08 -3.04
N ALA A 70 6.90 -4.92 -2.56
CA ALA A 70 7.27 -3.64 -3.16
C ALA A 70 8.79 -3.43 -3.15
N ALA A 71 9.47 -3.69 -2.02
CA ALA A 71 10.92 -3.61 -1.91
C ALA A 71 11.63 -4.60 -2.86
N ARG A 72 11.18 -5.86 -2.92
CA ARG A 72 11.73 -6.86 -3.84
C ARG A 72 11.59 -6.43 -5.30
N ALA A 73 10.46 -5.83 -5.66
CA ALA A 73 10.26 -5.33 -7.02
C ALA A 73 11.22 -4.19 -7.38
N HIS A 74 11.58 -3.32 -6.42
CA HIS A 74 12.62 -2.30 -6.65
C HIS A 74 13.99 -2.93 -6.89
N LEU A 75 14.36 -3.98 -6.16
CA LEU A 75 15.61 -4.71 -6.39
C LEU A 75 15.62 -5.37 -7.78
N LEU A 76 14.54 -6.08 -8.13
CA LEU A 76 14.40 -6.72 -9.44
C LEU A 76 14.38 -5.71 -10.59
N ALA A 77 13.91 -4.48 -10.35
CA ALA A 77 13.95 -3.42 -11.34
C ALA A 77 15.39 -2.98 -11.66
N LEU A 78 16.31 -3.04 -10.69
CA LEU A 78 17.74 -2.76 -10.90
C LEU A 78 18.45 -3.89 -11.67
N GLU A 79 18.00 -5.12 -11.49
CA GLU A 79 18.55 -6.31 -12.17
C GLU A 79 17.88 -6.60 -13.52
N SER A 80 16.81 -5.87 -13.84
CA SER A 80 16.05 -6.07 -15.08
C SER A 80 16.88 -5.77 -16.33
N PRO A 81 16.63 -6.45 -17.46
CA PRO A 81 17.29 -6.12 -18.72
C PRO A 81 17.14 -4.63 -19.10
N PRO A 82 18.09 -4.07 -19.86
CA PRO A 82 18.05 -2.67 -20.22
C PRO A 82 16.84 -2.35 -21.11
N THR A 83 16.39 -1.10 -21.06
CA THR A 83 15.27 -0.59 -21.87
C THR A 83 15.46 -0.86 -23.36
N SER A 84 16.71 -0.91 -23.86
CA SER A 84 17.02 -1.27 -25.26
C SER A 84 16.65 -2.71 -25.65
N ALA A 85 16.57 -3.63 -24.67
CA ALA A 85 16.26 -5.04 -24.89
C ALA A 85 14.77 -5.35 -24.70
N VAL A 86 14.11 -4.72 -23.71
CA VAL A 86 12.73 -5.05 -23.30
C VAL A 86 11.73 -3.91 -23.49
N GLY A 87 12.19 -2.77 -23.98
CA GLY A 87 11.38 -1.55 -24.07
C GLY A 87 11.15 -0.90 -22.71
N ARG A 88 10.15 -0.01 -22.66
CA ARG A 88 9.85 0.78 -21.45
C ARG A 88 9.38 -0.11 -20.31
N LYS A 89 10.07 -0.03 -19.17
CA LYS A 89 9.78 -0.82 -17.97
C LYS A 89 8.79 -0.09 -17.06
N ARG A 90 7.54 -0.53 -17.05
CA ARG A 90 6.47 0.00 -16.18
C ARG A 90 5.77 -1.14 -15.47
N SER A 91 5.92 -1.17 -14.16
CA SER A 91 5.45 -2.26 -13.32
C SER A 91 4.47 -1.72 -12.28
N PRO A 92 3.16 -1.64 -12.61
CA PRO A 92 2.14 -1.45 -11.60
C PRO A 92 2.08 -2.70 -10.72
N LEU A 93 2.14 -2.53 -9.40
CA LEU A 93 2.19 -3.64 -8.46
C LEU A 93 0.97 -3.62 -7.55
N VAL A 94 0.32 -4.76 -7.44
CA VAL A 94 -0.80 -5.01 -6.52
C VAL A 94 -0.75 -6.47 -6.10
N SER A 95 -1.25 -6.77 -4.92
CA SER A 95 -1.50 -8.14 -4.47
C SER A 95 -2.36 -8.88 -5.50
N PRO A 96 -2.05 -10.15 -5.82
CA PRO A 96 -2.93 -10.98 -6.64
C PRO A 96 -4.20 -11.40 -5.89
N TYR A 97 -4.27 -11.15 -4.58
CA TYR A 97 -5.42 -11.47 -3.73
C TYR A 97 -6.28 -10.24 -3.48
N GLN A 98 -7.59 -10.46 -3.36
CA GLN A 98 -8.52 -9.42 -2.91
C GLN A 98 -8.15 -8.95 -1.50
N SER A 99 -8.33 -7.65 -1.25
CA SER A 99 -8.02 -7.04 0.05
C SER A 99 -9.30 -6.47 0.63
N SER A 100 -9.54 -6.76 1.91
CA SER A 100 -10.78 -6.41 2.61
C SER A 100 -10.44 -5.92 4.02
N TYR A 101 -10.95 -4.75 4.41
CA TYR A 101 -10.79 -4.25 5.78
C TYR A 101 -11.60 -5.08 6.79
N LYS A 102 -12.68 -5.74 6.35
CA LYS A 102 -13.43 -6.69 7.19
C LYS A 102 -12.50 -7.85 7.56
N ASP A 103 -11.88 -8.47 6.56
CA ASP A 103 -10.97 -9.59 6.74
C ASP A 103 -9.76 -9.17 7.59
N ALA A 104 -9.26 -7.95 7.42
CA ALA A 104 -8.19 -7.41 8.26
C ALA A 104 -8.62 -7.27 9.73
N ILE A 105 -9.83 -6.76 10.01
CA ILE A 105 -10.39 -6.68 11.37
C ILE A 105 -10.53 -8.09 11.96
N ASP A 106 -11.07 -9.04 11.20
CA ASP A 106 -11.26 -10.43 11.64
C ASP A 106 -9.91 -11.10 11.96
N ILE A 107 -8.88 -10.89 11.13
CA ILE A 107 -7.51 -11.35 11.39
C ILE A 107 -6.95 -10.71 12.67
N ILE A 108 -7.12 -9.40 12.87
CA ILE A 108 -6.62 -8.74 14.08
C ILE A 108 -7.34 -9.27 15.33
N ALA A 109 -8.66 -9.43 15.29
CA ALA A 109 -9.45 -10.01 16.38
C ALA A 109 -8.97 -11.41 16.76
N GLN A 110 -8.67 -12.24 15.75
CA GLN A 110 -8.17 -13.60 15.94
C GLN A 110 -6.75 -13.63 16.50
N GLU A 111 -5.83 -12.88 15.89
CA GLU A 111 -4.40 -12.93 16.23
C GLU A 111 -4.07 -12.13 17.49
N ARG A 112 -4.87 -11.10 17.80
CA ARG A 112 -4.69 -10.15 18.92
C ARG A 112 -6.00 -9.93 19.69
N PRO A 113 -6.53 -10.95 20.39
CA PRO A 113 -7.82 -10.86 21.08
C PRO A 113 -7.90 -9.74 22.12
N GLU A 114 -6.77 -9.31 22.69
CA GLU A 114 -6.71 -8.18 23.62
C GLU A 114 -7.09 -6.83 22.99
N LEU A 115 -7.15 -6.75 21.66
CA LEU A 115 -7.54 -5.55 20.93
C LEU A 115 -9.04 -5.52 20.57
N GLN A 116 -9.81 -6.56 20.89
CA GLN A 116 -11.22 -6.71 20.47
C GLN A 116 -12.07 -5.48 20.77
N ASP A 117 -11.95 -4.92 21.98
CA ASP A 117 -12.73 -3.76 22.44
C ASP A 117 -12.35 -2.45 21.75
N ARG A 118 -11.25 -2.45 20.98
CA ARG A 118 -10.73 -1.29 20.26
C ARG A 118 -11.01 -1.35 18.76
N LEU A 119 -11.48 -2.47 18.25
CA LEU A 119 -11.67 -2.63 16.81
C LEU A 119 -12.78 -1.72 16.31
N GLY A 120 -12.51 -1.06 15.18
CA GLY A 120 -13.51 -0.30 14.44
C GLY A 120 -14.67 -1.19 14.00
N PRO A 121 -15.84 -0.61 13.69
CA PRO A 121 -16.99 -1.37 13.22
C PRO A 121 -16.59 -2.19 11.98
N SER A 122 -17.03 -3.46 11.95
CA SER A 122 -16.92 -4.26 10.74
C SER A 122 -17.69 -3.55 9.62
N VAL A 123 -17.12 -3.59 8.41
CA VAL A 123 -17.49 -2.76 7.26
C VAL A 123 -18.88 -3.08 6.67
N GLU A 124 -19.74 -3.78 7.41
CA GLU A 124 -21.15 -4.00 7.06
C GLU A 124 -21.93 -2.66 7.07
N GLY A 125 -21.44 -1.66 7.82
CA GLY A 125 -21.92 -0.27 7.83
C GLY A 125 -21.15 0.73 6.95
N ALA A 126 -19.93 0.38 6.51
CA ALA A 126 -19.15 1.21 5.58
C ALA A 126 -19.42 0.74 4.16
N ARG A 127 -20.63 1.04 3.70
CA ARG A 127 -21.09 0.80 2.32
C ARG A 127 -19.94 1.03 1.35
N VAL A 128 -19.60 -0.05 0.62
CA VAL A 128 -19.13 -0.05 -0.76
C VAL A 128 -18.67 1.33 -1.17
N ALA A 129 -17.37 1.64 -0.97
CA ALA A 129 -16.79 2.85 -1.52
C ALA A 129 -16.97 2.76 -3.04
N VAL A 130 -18.02 3.42 -3.50
CA VAL A 130 -18.52 3.53 -4.85
C VAL A 130 -17.39 4.01 -5.75
N LEU A 131 -16.75 3.12 -6.50
CA LEU A 131 -15.98 3.47 -7.69
C LEU A 131 -15.95 2.29 -8.68
N TYR A 132 -17.11 1.96 -9.26
CA TYR A 132 -17.24 1.48 -10.64
C TYR A 132 -18.72 1.61 -11.07
N ASP A 133 -19.16 2.85 -11.26
CA ASP A 133 -20.25 3.10 -12.21
C ASP A 133 -19.63 2.96 -13.61
N ARG A 134 -19.83 1.81 -14.26
CA ARG A 134 -19.46 1.57 -15.66
C ARG A 134 -20.50 2.18 -16.61
N SER A 135 -20.83 3.46 -16.44
CA SER A 135 -21.63 4.20 -17.41
C SER A 135 -21.11 5.62 -17.60
N ARG A 136 -20.04 5.75 -18.40
CA ARG A 136 -19.73 6.90 -19.26
C ARG A 136 -18.53 6.58 -20.15
#